data_AF-A0A239XIA6-F1
#
_entry.id   AF-A0A239XIA6-F1
#
_cell.length_a   1.000
_cell.length_b   1.000
_cell.length_c   1.000
_cell.angle_alpha   90.00
_cell.angle_beta   90.00
_cell.angle_gamma   90.00
#
_symmetry.space_group_name_H-M   'P 1'
#
loop_
_entity.id
_entity.type
_entity.pdbx_description
1 polymer ?
#
loop_
_entity_poly.entity_id
_entity_poly.type
_entity_poly.pdbx_seq_one_letter_code
_entity_poly.pdbx_strand_id
1 'polypeptide(L)' 'MFAHEVGAKFNGVLCGRATWAGVVPVYIEQGEEAAREWLRSVGRENIEGLDAVLSQTATYWLEK' A
#
# COMPACT_ATOMS: atom_id res chain seq x y z
N MET A 1 13.54 7.45 5.31
CA MET A 1 12.56 6.45 5.78
C MET A 1 12.84 6.11 7.23
N PHE A 2 12.06 6.70 8.15
CA PHE A 2 12.40 6.78 9.57
C PHE A 2 12.73 5.43 10.25
N ALA A 3 11.83 4.43 10.17
CA ALA A 3 12.02 3.15 10.87
C ALA A 3 13.30 2.42 10.41
N HIS A 4 13.57 2.41 9.11
CA HIS A 4 14.78 1.81 8.56
C HIS A 4 16.04 2.58 8.95
N GLU A 5 16.01 3.92 8.91
CA GLU A 5 17.15 4.79 9.25
C GLU A 5 17.57 4.68 10.72
N VAL A 6 16.64 4.36 11.62
CA VAL A 6 16.94 4.11 13.04
C VAL A 6 17.31 2.64 13.34
N GLY A 7 17.49 1.82 12.29
CA GLY A 7 17.94 0.42 12.40
C GLY A 7 16.85 -0.60 12.73
N ALA A 8 15.56 -0.24 12.63
CA ALA A 8 14.49 -1.21 12.84
C ALA A 8 14.42 -2.23 11.69
N LYS A 9 14.55 -3.51 12.03
CA LYS A 9 14.48 -4.65 11.08
C LYS A 9 13.06 -5.21 10.98
N PHE A 10 12.11 -4.40 10.53
CA PHE A 10 10.74 -4.87 10.31
C PHE A 10 10.66 -5.72 9.03
N ASN A 11 9.76 -6.71 9.00
CA ASN A 11 9.73 -7.72 7.94
C ASN A 11 8.63 -7.50 6.88
N GLY A 12 7.98 -6.34 6.90
CA GLY A 12 6.86 -6.01 6.03
C GLY A 12 5.74 -5.30 6.79
N VAL A 13 4.59 -5.17 6.13
CA VAL A 13 3.39 -4.49 6.67
C VAL A 13 2.11 -5.20 6.26
N LEU A 14 1.04 -4.99 7.02
CA LEU A 14 -0.34 -5.29 6.62
C LEU A 14 -1.09 -3.97 6.44
N CYS A 15 -0.99 -3.38 5.24
CA CYS A 15 -1.59 -2.09 4.92
C CYS A 15 -2.90 -2.25 4.14
N GLY A 16 -4.01 -1.77 4.70
CA GLY A 16 -5.33 -1.79 4.05
C GLY A 16 -5.85 -0.39 3.71
N ARG A 17 -6.23 0.38 4.73
CA ARG A 17 -6.89 1.68 4.55
C ARG A 17 -6.06 2.70 3.78
N ALA A 18 -4.74 2.77 4.01
CA ALA A 18 -3.91 3.74 3.29
C ALA A 18 -3.87 3.44 1.78
N THR A 19 -4.06 2.18 1.39
CA THR A 19 -4.08 1.78 -0.01
C THR A 19 -5.47 1.96 -0.63
N TRP A 20 -6.54 1.59 0.09
CA TRP A 20 -7.87 1.38 -0.51
C TRP A 20 -8.98 2.31 -0.03
N ALA A 21 -8.78 3.15 0.99
CA ALA A 21 -9.89 3.94 1.57
C ALA A 21 -10.56 4.89 0.55
N GLY A 22 -9.80 5.38 -0.44
CA GLY A 22 -10.32 6.27 -1.47
C GLY A 22 -11.36 5.65 -2.41
N VAL A 23 -11.42 4.31 -2.51
CA VAL A 23 -12.42 3.63 -3.36
C VAL A 23 -13.83 3.70 -2.77
N VAL A 24 -13.96 3.86 -1.44
CA VAL A 24 -15.25 3.79 -0.74
C VAL A 24 -16.24 4.84 -1.26
N PRO A 25 -15.91 6.15 -1.31
CA PRO A 25 -16.82 7.14 -1.88
C PRO A 25 -17.06 6.90 -3.38
N VAL A 26 -16.05 6.48 -4.16
CA VAL A 26 -16.21 6.19 -5.59
C VAL A 26 -17.25 5.08 -5.81
N TYR A 27 -17.19 4.01 -5.02
CA TYR A 27 -18.14 2.93 -5.11
C TYR A 27 -19.57 3.37 -4.73
N ILE A 28 -19.72 4.12 -3.64
CA ILE A 28 -21.03 4.59 -3.15
C ILE A 28 -21.67 5.56 -4.15
N GLU A 29 -20.89 6.46 -4.73
CA GLU A 29 -21.41 7.57 -5.54
C GLU A 29 -21.46 7.24 -7.04
N GLN A 30 -20.54 6.40 -7.54
CA GLN A 30 -20.32 6.17 -8.98
C GLN A 30 -20.46 4.71 -9.38
N GLY A 31 -20.65 3.80 -8.42
CA GLY A 31 -20.92 2.39 -8.66
C GLY A 31 -19.69 1.52 -8.93
N GLU A 32 -19.94 0.26 -9.23
CA GLU A 32 -18.92 -0.80 -9.27
C GLU A 32 -17.86 -0.57 -10.36
N GLU A 33 -18.26 -0.20 -11.58
CA GLU A 33 -17.31 -0.03 -12.69
C GLU A 33 -16.33 1.13 -12.43
N ALA A 34 -16.82 2.25 -11.91
CA ALA A 34 -15.96 3.38 -11.53
C ALA A 34 -15.00 2.98 -10.39
N ALA A 35 -15.46 2.23 -9.40
CA ALA A 35 -14.62 1.72 -8.33
C ALA A 35 -13.54 0.76 -8.84
N ARG A 36 -13.87 -0.13 -9.79
CA ARG A 36 -12.90 -1.02 -10.45
C ARG A 36 -11.81 -0.23 -11.18
N GLU A 37 -12.19 0.84 -11.88
CA GLU A 37 -11.22 1.68 -12.58
C GLU A 37 -10.34 2.49 -11.61
N TRP A 38 -10.91 2.97 -10.50
CA TRP A 38 -10.14 3.61 -9.43
C TRP A 38 -9.11 2.65 -8.82
N LEU A 39 -9.48 1.38 -8.60
CA LEU A 39 -8.55 0.36 -8.10
C LEU A 39 -7.43 0.05 -9.08
N ARG A 40 -7.71 0.06 -10.40
CA ARG A 40 -6.70 -0.16 -11.45
C ARG A 40 -5.74 1.02 -11.65
N SER A 41 -6.14 2.22 -11.21
CA SER A 41 -5.38 3.46 -11.33
C SER A 41 -4.80 3.88 -9.96
N VAL A 42 -5.50 4.74 -9.22
CA VAL A 42 -5.04 5.32 -7.94
C VAL A 42 -4.73 4.23 -6.92
N GLY A 43 -5.58 3.21 -6.82
CA GLY A 43 -5.32 2.09 -5.92
C GLY A 43 -4.02 1.36 -6.25
N ARG A 44 -3.78 1.12 -7.54
CA ARG A 44 -2.55 0.49 -8.03
C ARG A 44 -1.32 1.36 -7.75
N GLU A 45 -1.40 2.66 -8.00
CA GLU A 45 -0.32 3.60 -7.68
C GLU A 45 0.03 3.59 -6.18
N ASN A 46 -0.98 3.55 -5.31
CA ASN A 46 -0.77 3.47 -3.87
C ASN A 46 -0.01 2.20 -3.45
N ILE A 47 -0.37 1.03 -4.00
CA ILE A 47 0.29 -0.23 -3.62
C ILE A 47 1.68 -0.35 -4.25
N GLU A 48 1.89 0.13 -5.48
CA GLU A 48 3.20 0.16 -6.14
C GLU A 48 4.16 1.11 -5.42
N GLY A 49 3.68 2.28 -4.96
CA GLY A 49 4.46 3.19 -4.12
C GLY A 49 4.86 2.56 -2.78
N LEU A 50 3.95 1.81 -2.14
CA LEU A 50 4.27 1.06 -0.93
C LEU A 50 5.33 -0.02 -1.19
N ASP A 51 5.20 -0.77 -2.29
CA ASP A 51 6.15 -1.84 -2.66
C ASP A 51 7.56 -1.28 -2.94
N ALA A 52 7.64 -0.14 -3.62
CA ALA A 52 8.90 0.58 -3.83
C ALA A 52 9.57 0.98 -2.51
N VAL A 53 8.81 1.37 -1.49
CA VAL A 53 9.33 1.66 -0.14
C VAL A 53 9.77 0.37 0.57
N LEU A 54 8.96 -0.68 0.53
CA LEU A 54 9.24 -1.96 1.21
C LEU A 54 10.50 -2.63 0.65
N SER A 55 10.68 -2.62 -0.67
CA SER A 55 11.88 -3.15 -1.33
C SER A 55 13.20 -2.52 -0.85
N GLN A 56 13.14 -1.29 -0.33
CA GLN A 56 14.29 -0.56 0.18
C GLN A 56 14.43 -0.63 1.71
N THR A 57 13.41 -1.07 2.44
CA THR A 57 13.37 -0.91 3.91
C THR A 57 13.10 -2.17 4.71
N ALA A 58 12.33 -3.11 4.17
CA ALA A 58 11.94 -4.31 4.87
C ALA A 58 13.09 -5.33 4.86
N THR A 59 13.22 -6.09 5.95
CA THR A 59 14.20 -7.17 6.09
C THR A 59 13.54 -8.52 5.85
N TYR A 60 14.22 -9.42 5.14
CA TYR A 60 13.72 -10.77 4.90
C TYR A 60 13.47 -11.51 6.22
N TRP A 61 12.31 -12.14 6.35
CA TRP A 61 11.85 -12.70 7.63
C TRP A 61 12.62 -13.95 8.08
N LEU A 62 13.39 -14.61 7.20
CA LEU A 62 14.27 -15.72 7.59
C LEU A 62 15.63 -15.25 8.13
N GLU A 63 16.02 -13.99 7.95
CA GLU A 63 17.28 -13.43 8.45
C GLU A 63 17.25 -13.11 9.96
N LYS A 64 16.46 -13.87 10.75
CA LYS A 64 16.31 -13.66 12.19
C LYS A 64 17.59 -13.91 12.97
#